data_AF-A0A377M9B9-F1
#
_entry.id   AF-A0A377M9B9-F1
#
_cell.length_a   1.000
_cell.length_b   1.000
_cell.length_c   1.000
_cell.angle_alpha   90.00
_cell.angle_beta   90.00
_cell.angle_gamma   90.00
#
_symmetry.space_group_name_H-M   'P 1'
#
loop_
_entity.id
_entity.type
_entity.pdbx_description
1 polymer ?
#
loop_
_entity_poly.entity_id
_entity_poly.type
_entity_poly.pdbx_seq_one_letter_code
_entity_poly.pdbx_strand_id
1 'polypeptide(L)'
;MGLRIPEDISLITTIFAWNLAHRLEKPITGVTVPCRELGIEAVHLLQTRLNRPQAPVYNLLLQGKVMDYGSVSNATRHAARVALDQ
;
A
#
# COMPACT_ATOMS: atom_id res chain seq x y z
N MET A 1 26.75 2.13 12.54
CA MET A 1 25.91 3.34 12.49
C MET A 1 24.47 2.88 12.28
N GLY A 2 23.52 3.38 13.06
CA GLY A 2 22.10 3.04 12.94
C GLY A 2 21.34 4.22 12.34
N LEU A 3 20.54 3.96 11.31
CA LEU A 3 19.61 4.93 10.73
C LEU A 3 18.28 4.85 11.49
N ARG A 4 17.69 6.00 11.82
CA ARG A 4 16.42 6.12 12.53
C ARG A 4 15.27 6.35 11.55
N ILE A 5 14.12 5.76 11.86
CA ILE A 5 12.87 5.91 11.12
C ILE A 5 11.83 6.50 12.07
N PRO A 6 11.17 7.61 11.71
CA PRO A 6 11.25 8.34 10.43
C PRO A 6 12.31 9.46 10.38
N GLU A 7 13.09 9.67 11.44
CA GLU A 7 13.89 10.90 11.63
C GLU A 7 15.01 11.08 10.60
N ASP A 8 15.73 10.00 10.28
CA ASP A 8 16.81 10.04 9.28
C ASP A 8 16.30 9.62 7.91
N ILE A 9 15.37 8.66 7.85
CA ILE A 9 14.77 8.14 6.61
C ILE A 9 13.29 7.80 6.83
N SER A 10 12.44 8.27 5.92
CA SER A 10 11.05 7.81 5.84
C SER A 10 10.93 6.46 5.14
N LEU A 11 10.10 5.57 5.69
CA LEU A 11 9.84 4.24 5.16
C LEU A 11 8.35 4.02 4.93
N ILE A 12 7.99 3.69 3.69
CA ILE A 12 6.65 3.21 3.31
C ILE A 12 6.79 1.86 2.60
N THR A 13 5.89 0.93 2.89
CA THR A 13 5.87 -0.37 2.20
C THR A 13 4.63 -0.53 1.33
N THR A 14 4.83 -1.08 0.13
CA THR A 14 3.74 -1.38 -0.81
C THR A 14 3.31 -2.85 -0.75
N ILE A 15 3.97 -3.65 0.10
CA ILE A 15 3.81 -5.09 0.18
C ILE A 15 3.12 -5.42 1.49
N PHE A 16 2.06 -6.24 1.40
CA PHE A 16 1.40 -6.98 2.47
C PHE A 16 1.84 -6.61 3.89
N ALA A 17 1.22 -5.55 4.45
CA ALA A 17 1.43 -5.15 5.83
C ALA A 17 1.32 -6.35 6.81
N TRP A 18 0.53 -7.37 6.49
CA TRP A 18 0.42 -8.60 7.28
C TRP A 18 1.72 -9.41 7.42
N ASN A 19 2.60 -9.40 6.42
CA ASN A 19 3.87 -10.13 6.45
C ASN A 19 4.89 -9.46 7.40
N LEU A 20 4.85 -8.14 7.48
CA LEU A 20 5.75 -7.33 8.30
C LEU A 20 5.20 -7.05 9.70
N ALA A 21 3.87 -7.05 9.88
CA ALA A 21 3.21 -6.75 11.14
C ALA A 21 3.65 -7.62 12.32
N HIS A 22 4.12 -8.85 12.05
CA HIS A 22 4.58 -9.79 13.07
C HIS A 22 6.10 -9.91 13.17
N ARG A 23 6.84 -9.20 12.31
CA ARG A 23 8.30 -9.29 12.20
C ARG A 23 9.02 -8.04 12.70
N LEU A 24 8.28 -6.96 12.93
CA LEU A 24 8.80 -5.68 13.38
C LEU A 24 8.23 -5.35 14.76
N GLU A 25 9.04 -4.72 15.61
CA GLU A 25 8.62 -4.25 16.93
C GLU A 25 7.50 -3.20 16.84
N LYS A 26 7.45 -2.45 15.74
CA LYS A 26 6.45 -1.41 15.46
C LYS A 26 5.89 -1.58 14.04
N PRO A 27 4.59 -1.32 13.83
CA PRO A 27 4.01 -1.32 12.50
C PRO A 27 4.62 -0.21 11.64
N ILE A 28 4.75 -0.45 10.33
CA ILE A 28 5.30 0.49 9.35
C ILE A 28 4.17 0.93 8.41
N THR A 29 4.15 2.22 8.09
CA THR A 29 3.23 2.85 7.13
C THR A 29 3.27 2.09 5.81
N GLY A 30 2.11 1.79 5.26
CA GLY A 30 2.07 1.02 4.03
C GLY A 30 0.74 1.11 3.29
N VAL A 31 0.74 0.55 2.09
CA VAL A 31 -0.46 0.45 1.25
C VAL A 31 -1.04 -0.95 1.36
N THR A 32 -2.27 -1.06 1.83
CA THR A 32 -2.98 -2.33 1.91
C THR A 32 -3.62 -2.67 0.56
N VAL A 33 -3.36 -3.89 0.10
CA VAL A 33 -4.02 -4.50 -1.05
C VAL A 33 -5.34 -5.13 -0.59
N PRO A 34 -6.49 -4.84 -1.23
CA PRO A 34 -7.80 -5.39 -0.85
C PRO A 34 -7.95 -6.84 -1.34
N CYS A 35 -7.21 -7.77 -0.73
CA CYS A 35 -7.10 -9.16 -1.20
C CYS A 35 -8.43 -9.92 -1.18
N ARG A 36 -9.28 -9.67 -0.18
CA ARG A 36 -10.58 -10.34 -0.06
C ARG A 36 -11.48 -9.91 -1.21
N GLU A 37 -11.56 -8.62 -1.46
CA GLU A 37 -12.35 -8.01 -2.52
C GLU A 37 -11.83 -8.44 -3.89
N LEU A 38 -10.50 -8.50 -4.08
CA LEU A 38 -9.90 -9.05 -5.30
C LEU A 38 -10.38 -10.49 -5.57
N GLY A 39 -10.42 -11.34 -4.56
CA GLY A 39 -10.91 -12.71 -4.70
C GLY A 39 -12.39 -12.78 -5.06
N ILE A 40 -13.23 -11.97 -4.41
CA ILE A 40 -14.67 -11.89 -4.67
C ILE A 40 -14.92 -11.46 -6.12
N GLU A 41 -14.29 -10.36 -6.54
CA GLU A 41 -14.51 -9.82 -7.88
C GLU A 41 -13.92 -10.70 -8.97
N ALA A 42 -12.80 -11.39 -8.73
CA ALA A 42 -12.28 -12.37 -9.66
C ALA A 42 -13.29 -13.50 -9.94
N VAL A 43 -13.99 -13.97 -8.90
CA VAL A 43 -15.05 -14.98 -9.06
C VAL A 43 -16.23 -14.40 -9.84
N HIS A 44 -16.69 -13.18 -9.54
CA HIS A 44 -17.77 -12.53 -10.29
C HIS A 44 -17.43 -12.35 -11.77
N LEU A 45 -16.20 -11.92 -12.08
CA LEU A 45 -15.70 -11.76 -13.45
C LEU A 45 -15.70 -13.09 -14.19
N LEU A 46 -15.23 -14.17 -13.55
CA LEU A 46 -15.20 -15.51 -14.11
C LEU A 46 -16.62 -16.03 -14.38
N GLN A 47 -17.51 -15.93 -13.39
CA GLN A 47 -18.91 -16.35 -13.52
C GLN A 47 -19.63 -15.58 -14.62
N THR A 48 -19.37 -14.27 -14.74
CA THR A 48 -19.95 -13.45 -15.81
C THR A 48 -19.52 -13.94 -17.19
N ARG A 49 -18.23 -14.25 -17.38
CA ARG A 49 -17.73 -14.81 -18.65
C ARG A 49 -18.29 -16.19 -18.95
N LEU A 50 -18.34 -17.09 -17.96
CA LEU A 50 -18.86 -18.44 -18.14
C LEU A 50 -20.33 -18.42 -18.57
N ASN A 51 -21.13 -17.56 -17.96
CA ASN A 51 -22.57 -17.44 -18.25
C ASN A 51 -22.87 -16.56 -19.47
N ARG A 52 -21.95 -15.66 -19.86
CA ARG A 52 -22.10 -14.76 -21.00
C ARG A 52 -20.78 -14.64 -21.77
N PRO A 53 -20.44 -15.62 -22.62
CA PRO A 53 -19.16 -15.63 -23.34
C PRO A 53 -18.94 -14.43 -24.27
N GLN A 54 -20.02 -13.78 -24.72
CA GLN A 54 -19.99 -12.60 -25.59
C GLN A 54 -19.89 -11.27 -24.82
N ALA A 55 -19.84 -11.31 -23.48
CA ALA A 55 -19.73 -10.09 -22.69
C ALA A 55 -18.37 -9.39 -22.92
N PRO A 56 -18.31 -8.04 -22.84
CA PRO A 56 -17.07 -7.30 -23.00
C PRO A 56 -15.99 -7.73 -22.01
N VAL A 57 -14.74 -7.72 -22.47
CA VAL A 57 -13.57 -7.92 -21.63
C VAL A 57 -13.16 -6.57 -21.03
N TYR A 58 -12.95 -6.54 -19.73
CA TYR A 58 -12.51 -5.34 -19.01
C TYR A 58 -11.58 -5.69 -17.86
N ASN A 59 -10.90 -4.65 -17.36
CA ASN A 59 -10.11 -4.71 -16.15
C ASN A 59 -10.86 -3.99 -15.04
N LEU A 60 -10.96 -4.62 -13.88
CA LEU A 60 -11.50 -4.00 -12.67
C LEU A 60 -10.33 -3.51 -11.80
N LEU A 61 -10.34 -2.23 -11.46
CA LEU A 61 -9.38 -1.64 -10.53
C LEU A 61 -10.03 -1.52 -9.15
N LEU A 62 -9.44 -2.17 -8.15
CA LEU A 62 -9.86 -2.05 -6.76
C LEU A 62 -8.93 -1.09 -6.01
N GLN A 63 -9.53 -0.17 -5.27
CA GLN A 63 -8.79 0.85 -4.54
C GLN A 63 -8.12 0.27 -3.30
N GLY A 64 -6.79 0.33 -3.26
CA GLY A 64 -6.02 0.11 -2.03
C GLY A 64 -6.15 1.26 -1.05
N LYS A 65 -5.70 1.04 0.19
CA LYS A 65 -5.77 2.05 1.26
C LYS A 65 -4.39 2.28 1.86
N VAL A 66 -4.05 3.54 2.11
CA VAL A 66 -2.85 3.89 2.89
C VAL A 66 -3.18 3.72 4.37
N MET A 67 -2.33 2.98 5.07
CA MET A 67 -2.36 2.81 6.52
C MET A 67 -1.16 3.54 7.10
N ASP A 68 -1.43 4.61 7.83
CA ASP A 68 -0.40 5.42 8.50
C ASP A 68 -0.05 4.83 9.85
N TYR A 69 1.25 4.63 10.08
CA TYR A 69 1.81 4.16 11.35
C TYR A 69 2.98 5.03 11.82
N GLY A 70 3.16 6.23 11.26
CA GLY A 70 4.18 7.19 11.72
C GLY A 70 5.61 6.90 11.26
N SER A 71 5.82 5.98 10.32
CA SER A 71 7.13 5.71 9.72
C SER A 71 7.47 6.62 8.53
N VAL A 72 6.59 7.56 8.18
CA VAL A 72 6.77 8.53 7.11
C VAL A 72 6.64 9.92 7.70
N SER A 73 7.68 10.75 7.53
CA SER A 73 7.65 12.14 7.94
C SER A 73 6.99 13.02 6.88
N ASN A 74 6.39 14.13 7.32
CA ASN A 74 5.66 15.03 6.45
C ASN A 74 6.66 15.90 5.65
N ALA A 75 7.02 15.46 4.45
CA ALA A 75 7.97 16.16 3.59
C ALA A 75 7.23 17.05 2.58
N THR A 76 6.95 18.29 2.94
CA THR A 76 6.66 19.31 1.93
C THR A 76 7.97 19.67 1.22
N ARG A 77 7.91 20.10 -0.05
CA ARG A 77 9.09 20.57 -0.82
C ARG A 77 9.90 21.62 -0.04
N HIS A 78 9.22 22.45 0.77
CA HIS A 78 9.84 23.44 1.64
C HIS A 78 10.56 22.79 2.84
N ALA A 79 9.90 21.89 3.57
CA ALA A 79 10.49 21.17 4.70
C ALA A 79 11.73 20.35 4.30
N ALA A 80 11.69 19.70 3.13
CA ALA A 80 12.84 18.97 2.58
C ALA A 80 14.03 19.88 2.24
N ARG A 81 13.78 21.13 1.80
CA ARG A 81 14.85 22.08 1.45
C ARG A 81 15.52 22.64 2.70
N VAL A 82 14.74 22.98 3.74
CA VAL A 82 15.26 23.48 5.02
C VAL A 82 16.15 22.45 5.72
N ALA A 83 15.85 21.15 5.59
CA ALA A 83 16.66 20.08 6.18
C ALA A 83 18.02 19.85 5.47
N LEU A 84 18.18 20.30 4.23
CA LEU A 84 19.44 20.19 3.48
C LEU A 84 20.40 21.37 3.71
N ASP A 85 19.87 22.49 4.21
CA ASP A 85 20.62 23.72 4.50
C ASP A 85 21.14 23.77 5.96
N GLN A 86 21.01 22.67 6.72
CA GLN A 86 21.51 22.49 8.10
C GLN A 86 22.59 21.40 8.15
#